data_AF-A0A536AA93-F1
#
_entry.id   AF-A0A536AA93-F1
#
_cell.length_a   1.000
_cell.length_b   1.000
_cell.length_c   1.000
_cell.angle_alpha   90.00
_cell.angle_beta   90.00
_cell.angle_gamma   90.00
#
_symmetry.space_group_name_H-M   'P 1'
#
loop_
_entity.id
_entity.type
_entity.pdbx_description
1 polymer ?
#
loop_
_entity_poly.entity_id
_entity_poly.type
_entity_poly.pdbx_seq_one_letter_code
_entity_poly.pdbx_strand_id
1 'polypeptide(L)'
;MTSEVAEFPLPADVTDDERATAKREIGKYAEILGEEPRVIRFAGRKIGQTGPVWHLQYTRVYALEKGYLVAAHDLHEGIKVAFADKPERLSEAFDNELVREFIDDEMRYRKIIGNEPEAAGSRPEPK
;
A
#
# COMPACT_ATOMS: atom_id res chain seq x y z
N MET A 1 -2.67 -18.32 -11.77
CA MET A 1 -3.37 -17.03 -11.63
C MET A 1 -2.46 -15.98 -12.24
N THR A 2 -2.94 -15.12 -13.13
CA THR A 2 -2.11 -14.06 -13.71
C THR A 2 -1.84 -13.04 -12.62
N SER A 3 -0.61 -12.98 -12.11
CA SER A 3 -0.22 -11.92 -11.19
C SER A 3 -0.35 -10.58 -11.91
N GLU A 4 -1.23 -9.70 -11.42
CA GLU A 4 -1.28 -8.32 -11.90
C GLU A 4 0.08 -7.64 -11.67
N VAL A 5 0.38 -6.64 -12.50
CA VAL A 5 1.62 -5.86 -12.38
C VAL A 5 1.31 -4.58 -11.62
N ALA A 6 1.87 -4.45 -10.42
CA ALA A 6 1.83 -3.22 -9.65
C ALA A 6 3.06 -2.35 -9.94
N GLU A 7 2.87 -1.04 -9.83
CA GLU A 7 3.93 -0.05 -10.00
C GLU A 7 4.09 0.77 -8.72
N PHE A 8 5.32 0.88 -8.22
CA PHE A 8 5.71 1.85 -7.20
C PHE A 8 6.53 2.97 -7.87
N PRO A 9 5.97 4.19 -7.99
CA PRO A 9 6.70 5.33 -8.51
C PRO A 9 7.77 5.75 -7.50
N LEU A 10 8.91 6.18 -8.01
CA LEU A 10 9.97 6.80 -7.23
C LEU A 10 9.94 8.33 -7.45
N PRO A 11 10.37 9.13 -6.46
CA PRO A 11 10.44 10.57 -6.61
C PRO A 11 11.44 10.98 -7.71
N ALA A 12 11.28 12.18 -8.27
CA ALA A 12 12.09 12.64 -9.40
C ALA A 12 13.57 12.83 -9.04
N ASP A 13 13.82 13.16 -7.78
CA ASP A 13 15.11 13.35 -7.12
C ASP A 13 15.58 12.10 -6.37
N VAL A 14 14.99 10.93 -6.63
CA VAL A 14 15.39 9.67 -5.98
C VAL A 14 16.86 9.36 -6.21
N THR A 15 17.56 9.05 -5.12
CA THR A 15 18.95 8.60 -5.15
C THR A 15 19.06 7.14 -5.57
N ASP A 16 20.26 6.70 -5.99
CA ASP A 16 20.50 5.28 -6.28
C ASP A 16 20.33 4.39 -5.05
N ASP A 17 20.68 4.90 -3.86
CA ASP A 17 20.53 4.18 -2.59
C ASP A 17 19.06 3.99 -2.21
N GLU A 18 18.22 4.99 -2.44
CA GLU A 18 16.77 4.90 -2.22
C GLU A 18 16.10 3.96 -3.22
N ARG A 19 16.52 3.99 -4.49
CA ARG A 19 16.08 3.05 -5.52
C ARG A 19 16.43 1.61 -5.14
N ALA A 20 17.67 1.39 -4.73
CA ALA A 20 18.15 0.10 -4.27
C ALA A 20 17.39 -0.37 -3.02
N THR A 21 17.08 0.56 -2.10
CA THR A 21 16.27 0.29 -0.92
C THR A 21 14.84 -0.09 -1.28
N ALA A 22 14.16 0.68 -2.15
CA ALA A 22 12.82 0.35 -2.64
C ALA A 22 12.76 -1.05 -3.24
N LYS A 23 13.70 -1.36 -4.15
CA LYS A 23 13.79 -2.67 -4.79
C LYS A 23 14.03 -3.79 -3.78
N ARG A 24 15.00 -3.61 -2.88
CA ARG A 24 15.35 -4.62 -1.87
C ARG A 24 14.19 -4.88 -0.94
N GLU A 25 13.54 -3.84 -0.42
CA GLU A 25 12.48 -3.98 0.57
C GLU A 25 11.17 -4.50 -0.03
N ILE A 26 10.78 -4.04 -1.24
CA ILE A 26 9.64 -4.62 -1.97
C ILE A 26 9.93 -6.07 -2.36
N GLY A 27 11.15 -6.36 -2.82
CA GLY A 27 11.59 -7.68 -3.26
C GLY A 27 11.59 -8.75 -2.16
N LYS A 28 11.54 -8.36 -0.88
CA LYS A 28 11.35 -9.32 0.24
C LYS A 28 9.97 -9.97 0.22
N TYR A 29 8.97 -9.28 -0.32
CA TYR A 29 7.56 -9.66 -0.21
C TYR A 29 6.87 -9.89 -1.56
N ALA A 30 7.40 -9.33 -2.64
CA ALA A 30 6.86 -9.45 -3.99
C ALA A 30 7.95 -9.79 -5.02
N GLU A 31 7.58 -10.51 -6.06
CA GLU A 31 8.46 -10.76 -7.21
C GLU A 31 8.67 -9.47 -8.01
N ILE A 32 9.92 -9.04 -8.17
CA ILE A 32 10.25 -7.88 -9.00
C ILE A 32 10.20 -8.29 -10.47
N LEU A 33 9.34 -7.60 -11.24
CA LEU A 33 9.11 -7.87 -12.67
C LEU A 33 9.88 -6.91 -13.57
N GLY A 34 10.25 -5.74 -13.06
CA GLY A 34 11.00 -4.75 -13.82
C GLY A 34 11.40 -3.53 -12.99
N GLU A 35 12.42 -2.85 -13.46
CA GLU A 35 12.96 -1.63 -12.87
C GLU A 35 13.20 -0.62 -13.99
N GLU A 36 12.61 0.56 -13.86
CA GLU A 36 12.98 1.74 -14.67
C GLU A 36 13.49 2.83 -13.71
N PRO A 37 14.17 3.88 -14.21
CA PRO A 37 14.77 4.90 -13.36
C PRO A 37 13.83 5.56 -12.35
N ARG A 38 12.50 5.52 -12.56
CA ARG A 38 11.52 6.13 -11.67
C ARG A 38 10.37 5.21 -11.28
N VAL A 39 10.49 3.90 -11.54
CA VAL A 39 9.42 2.96 -11.20
C VAL A 39 9.98 1.59 -10.88
N ILE A 40 9.43 0.96 -9.83
CA ILE A 40 9.63 -0.46 -9.54
C ILE A 40 8.35 -1.18 -9.91
N ARG A 41 8.44 -2.18 -10.81
CA ARG A 41 7.32 -3.06 -11.19
C ARG A 41 7.45 -4.39 -10.48
N PHE A 42 6.36 -4.87 -9.90
CA PHE A 42 6.34 -6.13 -9.15
C PHE A 42 4.98 -6.83 -9.23
N ALA A 43 4.97 -8.13 -8.92
CA ALA A 43 3.76 -8.93 -8.88
C ALA A 43 2.85 -8.49 -7.72
N GLY A 44 1.67 -7.97 -8.04
CA GLY A 44 0.71 -7.48 -7.07
C GLY A 44 -0.35 -6.58 -7.69
N ARG A 45 -1.30 -6.13 -6.86
CA ARG A 45 -2.35 -5.19 -7.28
C ARG A 45 -2.33 -3.96 -6.39
N LYS A 46 -2.28 -2.77 -6.97
CA LYS A 46 -2.49 -1.53 -6.22
C LYS A 46 -3.93 -1.47 -5.73
N ILE A 47 -4.10 -1.35 -4.41
CA ILE A 47 -5.40 -1.31 -3.77
C ILE A 47 -5.68 0.02 -3.08
N GLY A 48 -4.70 0.90 -2.88
CA GLY A 48 -4.95 2.23 -2.34
C GLY A 48 -3.77 3.17 -2.40
N GLN A 49 -3.98 4.41 -2.00
CA GLN A 49 -2.93 5.42 -1.87
C GLN A 49 -3.39 6.57 -0.98
N THR A 50 -2.47 7.16 -0.23
CA THR A 50 -2.73 8.44 0.42
C THR A 50 -1.96 9.57 -0.29
N GLY A 51 -2.46 10.79 -0.14
CA GLY A 51 -1.70 12.00 -0.43
C GLY A 51 -0.61 12.26 0.62
N PRO A 52 0.00 13.46 0.58
CA PRO A 52 0.97 13.86 1.58
C PRO A 52 0.35 13.89 2.98
N VAL A 53 1.03 13.29 3.95
CA VAL A 53 0.64 13.30 5.36
C VAL A 53 1.90 13.26 6.20
N TRP A 54 2.00 14.19 7.17
CA TRP A 54 3.20 14.36 7.98
C TRP A 54 4.46 14.60 7.11
N HIS A 55 5.50 13.77 7.20
CA HIS A 55 6.65 13.82 6.30
C HIS A 55 6.61 12.74 5.19
N LEU A 56 5.50 12.03 5.03
CA LEU A 56 5.30 11.16 3.87
C LEU A 56 4.78 12.00 2.71
N GLN A 57 5.53 12.04 1.60
CA GLN A 57 5.10 12.71 0.38
C GLN A 57 3.91 11.98 -0.26
N TYR A 58 3.90 10.65 -0.19
CA TYR A 58 2.77 9.81 -0.59
C TYR A 58 2.95 8.39 -0.05
N THR A 59 1.85 7.66 0.01
CA THR A 59 1.85 6.20 0.21
C THR A 59 1.18 5.49 -0.96
N ARG A 60 1.52 4.22 -1.14
CA ARG A 60 0.88 3.30 -2.08
C ARG A 60 0.65 1.98 -1.36
N VAL A 61 -0.57 1.48 -1.43
CA VAL A 61 -0.99 0.24 -0.78
C VAL A 61 -1.27 -0.82 -1.84
N TYR A 62 -0.77 -2.03 -1.61
CA TYR A 62 -0.82 -3.14 -2.55
C TYR A 62 -1.32 -4.41 -1.88
N ALA A 63 -2.14 -5.17 -2.60
CA ALA A 63 -2.40 -6.57 -2.31
C ALA A 63 -1.37 -7.43 -3.05
N LEU A 64 -0.73 -8.34 -2.32
CA LEU A 64 0.24 -9.31 -2.82
C LEU A 64 -0.33 -10.72 -2.62
N GLU A 65 0.34 -11.74 -3.17
CA GLU A 65 -0.06 -13.14 -2.98
C GLU A 65 -0.06 -13.57 -1.51
N LYS A 66 0.89 -13.05 -0.71
CA LYS A 66 1.13 -13.48 0.68
C LYS A 66 0.61 -12.52 1.74
N GLY A 67 0.01 -11.41 1.34
CA GLY A 67 -0.44 -10.37 2.27
C GLY A 67 -0.54 -9.00 1.60
N TYR A 68 -0.20 -7.97 2.36
CA TYR A 68 -0.39 -6.58 1.97
C TYR A 68 0.90 -5.81 2.17
N LEU A 69 1.13 -4.82 1.32
CA LEU A 69 2.32 -3.99 1.36
C LEU A 69 1.94 -2.52 1.24
N VAL A 70 2.58 -1.69 2.03
CA VAL A 70 2.56 -0.24 1.87
C VAL A 70 3.97 0.23 1.57
N ALA A 71 4.12 1.02 0.51
CA ALA A 71 5.36 1.69 0.15
C ALA A 71 5.13 3.20 0.17
N ALA A 72 6.07 3.93 0.76
CA ALA A 72 5.96 5.37 0.95
C ALA A 72 7.30 6.05 0.67
N HIS A 73 7.22 7.30 0.22
CA HIS A 73 8.37 8.20 0.21
C HIS A 73 8.29 9.14 1.40
N ASP A 74 9.25 8.99 2.30
CA ASP A 74 9.44 9.77 3.51
C ASP A 74 10.50 10.84 3.27
N LEU A 75 10.17 12.11 3.48
CA LEU A 75 11.08 13.24 3.21
C LEU A 75 12.27 13.31 4.18
N HIS A 76 12.24 12.58 5.29
CA HIS A 76 13.34 12.51 6.26
C HIS A 76 14.17 11.23 6.13
N GLU A 77 13.51 10.12 5.78
CA GLU A 77 14.13 8.78 5.82
C GLU A 77 14.23 8.09 4.46
N GLY A 78 13.68 8.68 3.40
CA GLY A 78 13.65 8.11 2.05
C GLY A 78 12.55 7.08 1.85
N ILE A 79 12.82 6.00 1.13
CA ILE A 79 11.78 5.00 0.83
C ILE A 79 11.51 4.09 2.04
N LYS A 80 10.26 4.09 2.51
CA LYS A 80 9.74 3.18 3.52
C LYS A 80 8.87 2.11 2.89
N VAL A 81 9.03 0.88 3.33
CA VAL A 81 8.18 -0.25 2.93
C VAL A 81 7.80 -1.03 4.17
N ALA A 82 6.52 -1.31 4.33
CA ALA A 82 6.03 -2.19 5.36
C ALA A 82 5.09 -3.24 4.78
N PHE A 83 5.05 -4.39 5.44
CA PHE A 83 4.26 -5.53 5.04
C PHE A 83 3.44 -6.05 6.22
N ALA A 84 2.23 -6.51 5.94
CA ALA A 84 1.38 -7.17 6.92
C ALA A 84 0.64 -8.36 6.28
N ASP A 85 0.34 -9.37 7.10
CA ASP A 85 -0.47 -10.52 6.70
C ASP A 85 -1.94 -10.13 6.47
N LYS A 86 -2.40 -9.11 7.20
CA LYS A 86 -3.77 -8.58 7.14
C LYS A 86 -3.76 -7.08 6.85
N PRO A 87 -4.76 -6.58 6.09
CA PRO A 87 -4.80 -5.17 5.70
C PRO A 87 -4.99 -4.24 6.91
N GLU A 88 -5.69 -4.68 7.96
CA GLU A 88 -5.90 -3.91 9.20
C GLU A 88 -4.61 -3.64 9.98
N ARG A 89 -3.55 -4.39 9.69
CA ARG A 89 -2.26 -4.30 10.40
C ARG A 89 -1.22 -3.47 9.63
N LEU A 90 -1.55 -2.99 8.43
CA LEU A 90 -0.61 -2.20 7.63
C LEU A 90 -0.26 -0.87 8.29
N SER A 91 -1.23 -0.23 8.94
CA SER A 91 -1.03 1.04 9.63
C SER A 91 -0.15 0.89 10.88
N GLU A 92 -0.13 -0.27 11.53
CA GLU A 92 0.69 -0.56 12.72
C GLU A 92 2.19 -0.30 12.49
N ALA A 93 2.66 -0.39 11.24
CA ALA A 93 4.05 -0.20 10.86
C ALA A 93 4.55 1.26 10.91
N PHE A 94 3.65 2.23 11.08
CA PHE A 94 4.01 3.65 11.18
C PHE A 94 3.85 4.12 12.61
N ASP A 95 4.79 4.88 13.19
CA ASP A 95 4.65 5.33 14.58
C ASP A 95 3.66 6.51 14.75
N ASN A 96 3.46 7.29 13.69
CA ASN A 96 2.64 8.50 13.74
C ASN A 96 1.15 8.18 13.60
N GLU A 97 0.35 8.54 14.61
CA GLU A 97 -1.09 8.24 14.66
C GLU A 97 -1.88 8.80 13.45
N LEU A 98 -1.56 10.00 12.98
CA LEU A 98 -2.23 10.60 11.81
C LEU A 98 -1.96 9.80 10.54
N VAL A 99 -0.74 9.27 10.38
CA VAL A 99 -0.40 8.39 9.25
C VAL A 99 -1.19 7.10 9.33
N ARG A 100 -1.32 6.51 10.53
CA ARG A 100 -2.10 5.29 10.75
C ARG A 100 -3.55 5.49 10.33
N GLU A 101 -4.18 6.56 10.82
CA GLU A 101 -5.57 6.89 10.54
C GLU A 101 -5.81 7.08 9.03
N PHE A 102 -4.93 7.81 8.33
CA PHE A 102 -5.05 8.03 6.90
C PHE A 102 -4.98 6.73 6.08
N ILE A 103 -4.12 5.80 6.47
CA ILE A 103 -4.00 4.50 5.81
C ILE A 103 -5.26 3.67 6.07
N ASP A 104 -5.72 3.61 7.31
CA ASP A 104 -6.92 2.88 7.67
C ASP A 104 -8.16 3.43 6.95
N ASP A 105 -8.31 4.76 6.89
CA ASP A 105 -9.44 5.41 6.23
C ASP A 105 -9.43 5.20 4.73
N GLU A 106 -8.26 5.23 4.08
CA GLU A 106 -8.14 4.86 2.67
C GLU A 106 -8.55 3.40 2.44
N MET A 107 -8.19 2.49 3.35
CA MET A 107 -8.61 1.08 3.27
C MET A 107 -10.10 0.89 3.52
N ARG A 108 -10.70 1.62 4.48
CA ARG A 108 -12.15 1.62 4.74
C ARG A 108 -12.93 2.22 3.57
N TYR A 109 -12.49 3.35 3.04
CA TYR A 109 -13.11 4.03 1.89
C TYR A 109 -13.21 3.10 0.68
N ARG A 110 -12.16 2.29 0.47
CA ARG A 110 -12.12 1.29 -0.59
C ARG A 110 -12.75 -0.05 -0.24
N LYS A 111 -13.35 -0.15 0.94
CA LYS A 111 -14.03 -1.37 1.45
C LYS A 111 -13.12 -2.58 1.52
N ILE A 112 -11.84 -2.35 1.81
CA ILE A 112 -10.82 -3.40 1.99
C ILE A 112 -10.88 -3.91 3.44
N ILE A 113 -11.03 -3.00 4.40
CA ILE A 113 -11.22 -3.30 5.83
C ILE A 113 -12.57 -2.76 6.30
N GLY A 114 -13.11 -3.32 7.39
CA GLY A 114 -14.35 -2.84 8.00
C GLY A 114 -15.63 -3.17 7.22
N ASN A 115 -15.56 -4.02 6.19
CA ASN A 115 -16.76 -4.66 5.67
C ASN A 115 -17.21 -5.72 6.68
N GLU A 116 -18.14 -5.36 7.56
CA GLU A 116 -19.08 -6.36 8.06
C GLU A 116 -19.86 -6.88 6.84
N PRO A 117 -20.08 -8.21 6.68
CA PRO A 117 -21.09 -8.65 5.76
C PRO A 117 -22.40 -8.00 6.22
N GLU A 118 -22.98 -7.11 5.41
CA GLU A 118 -24.38 -6.71 5.62
C GLU A 118 -25.18 -8.01 5.72
N ALA A 119 -25.59 -8.34 6.94
CA ALA A 119 -26.55 -9.39 7.18
C ALA A 119 -27.76 -9.07 6.31
N ALA A 120 -28.12 -10.04 5.47
CA ALA A 120 -29.24 -10.03 4.55
C ALA A 120 -30.37 -9.11 5.02
N GLY A 121 -30.41 -7.90 4.46
CA GLY A 121 -31.55 -7.00 4.59
C GLY A 121 -32.72 -7.61 3.84
N SER A 122 -33.50 -8.45 4.51
CA SER A 122 -34.82 -8.87 4.07
C SER A 122 -35.62 -7.64 3.68
N ARG A 123 -35.82 -7.45 2.39
CA ARG A 123 -36.75 -6.47 1.83
C ARG A 123 -38.15 -6.84 2.35
N PRO A 124 -38.87 -6.00 3.11
CA PRO A 124 -40.28 -6.27 3.33
C PRO A 124 -41.03 -5.93 2.03
N GLU A 125 -41.81 -6.88 1.52
CA GLU A 125 -42.73 -6.65 0.41
C GLU A 125 -43.78 -5.60 0.80
N PRO A 126 -44.10 -4.63 -0.07
CA PRO A 126 -45.18 -3.69 0.20
C PRO A 126 -46.53 -4.41 0.09
N LYS A 127 -47.40 -4.18 1.09
CA LYS A 127 -48.83 -4.50 1.05
C LYS A 127 -49.61 -3.47 0.25
#